data_AF-A0AAU0NWD4-F1
#
_entry.id   AF-A0AAU0NWD4-F1
#
_cell.length_a   1.000
_cell.length_b   1.000
_cell.length_c   1.000
_cell.angle_alpha   90.00
_cell.angle_beta   90.00
_cell.angle_gamma   90.00
#
_symmetry.space_group_name_H-M   'P 1'
#
loop_
_entity.id
_entity.type
_entity.pdbx_description
1 polymer ?
#
loop_
_entity_poly.entity_id
_entity_poly.type
_entity_poly.pdbx_seq_one_letter_code
_entity_poly.pdbx_strand_id
1 'polypeptide(L)'
;MIDNDKINSIIKERVSMHPDDPRIMNKWRELTDIFTENQEDTIEFLNTCSEENVEWISEVFEDISEILQSSQFISCIEKLNDKFKDLNLDQDIRYAKEVIE
;
A
#
# COMPACT_ATOMS: atom_id res chain seq x y z
N MET A 1 -10.15 12.00 3.46
CA MET A 1 -8.74 12.36 3.71
C MET A 1 -8.15 11.34 4.67
N ILE A 2 -7.12 10.63 4.22
CA ILE A 2 -6.39 9.66 5.06
C ILE A 2 -5.72 10.38 6.22
N ASP A 3 -5.81 9.79 7.41
CA ASP A 3 -5.12 10.26 8.60
C ASP A 3 -3.65 9.82 8.56
N ASN A 4 -2.77 10.73 8.15
CA ASN A 4 -1.34 10.49 8.05
C ASN A 4 -0.72 10.08 9.40
N ASP A 5 -1.20 10.62 10.53
CA ASP A 5 -0.68 10.30 11.84
C ASP A 5 -1.04 8.86 12.22
N LYS A 6 -2.25 8.42 11.87
CA LYS A 6 -2.68 7.03 12.04
C LYS A 6 -1.81 6.07 11.21
N ILE A 7 -1.62 6.34 9.92
CA ILE A 7 -0.78 5.50 9.05
C ILE A 7 0.65 5.44 9.57
N ASN A 8 1.24 6.58 9.93
CA ASN A 8 2.59 6.63 10.47
C ASN A 8 2.72 5.85 11.80
N SER A 9 1.68 5.84 12.64
CA SER A 9 1.67 5.03 13.86
C SER A 9 1.68 3.54 13.54
N ILE A 10 0.85 3.10 12.59
CA ILE A 10 0.77 1.70 12.16
C ILE A 10 2.12 1.24 11.58
N ILE A 11 2.71 2.04 10.69
CA ILE A 11 4.02 1.74 10.08
C ILE A 11 5.11 1.67 11.16
N LYS A 12 5.18 2.63 12.09
CA LYS A 12 6.17 2.60 13.18
C LYS A 12 6.04 1.36 14.06
N GLU A 13 4.80 0.96 14.37
CA GLU A 13 4.55 -0.28 15.09
C GLU A 13 5.05 -1.48 14.27
N ARG A 14 4.71 -1.56 12.98
CA ARG A 14 5.13 -2.62 12.05
C ARG A 14 6.65 -2.76 11.96
N VAL A 15 7.38 -1.64 11.83
CA VAL A 15 8.86 -1.59 11.79
C VAL A 15 9.48 -2.19 13.05
N SER A 16 8.85 -1.99 14.20
CA SER A 16 9.34 -2.50 15.49
C SER A 16 9.00 -3.98 15.76
N MET A 17 8.13 -4.58 14.93
CA MET A 17 7.69 -5.97 15.09
C MET A 17 8.69 -6.96 14.47
N HIS A 18 8.77 -8.14 15.07
CA HIS A 18 9.50 -9.25 14.47
C HIS A 18 8.76 -9.74 13.21
N PRO A 19 9.44 -10.12 12.10
CA PRO A 19 8.78 -10.59 10.88
C PRO A 19 7.80 -11.77 11.08
N ASP A 20 8.08 -12.65 12.04
CA ASP A 20 7.21 -13.79 12.39
C ASP A 20 6.10 -13.44 13.41
N ASP A 21 5.92 -12.16 13.75
CA ASP A 21 4.91 -11.75 14.72
C ASP A 21 3.50 -11.92 14.12
N PRO A 22 2.62 -12.76 14.71
CA PRO A 22 1.29 -13.00 14.16
C PRO A 22 0.41 -11.74 14.15
N ARG A 23 0.78 -10.69 14.88
CA ARG A 23 0.06 -9.41 14.91
C ARG A 23 0.24 -8.60 13.62
N ILE A 24 1.23 -8.92 12.80
CA ILE A 24 1.46 -8.27 11.49
C ILE A 24 0.21 -8.38 10.62
N MET A 25 -0.44 -9.55 10.61
CA MET A 25 -1.68 -9.76 9.86
C MET A 25 -2.79 -8.78 10.23
N ASN A 26 -2.88 -8.38 11.51
CA ASN A 26 -3.84 -7.38 11.94
C ASN A 26 -3.48 -5.98 11.45
N LYS A 27 -2.18 -5.67 11.36
CA LYS A 27 -1.70 -4.38 10.84
C LYS A 27 -1.88 -4.27 9.34
N TRP A 28 -1.64 -5.35 8.60
CA TRP A 28 -1.95 -5.42 7.18
C TRP A 28 -3.42 -5.18 6.93
N ARG A 29 -4.29 -5.90 7.64
CA ARG A 29 -5.74 -5.69 7.55
C ARG A 29 -6.15 -4.24 7.85
N GLU A 30 -5.56 -3.64 8.90
CA GLU A 30 -5.84 -2.25 9.25
C GLU A 30 -5.42 -1.27 8.15
N LEU A 31 -4.25 -1.48 7.53
CA LEU A 31 -3.80 -0.67 6.39
C LEU A 31 -4.72 -0.86 5.19
N THR A 32 -5.03 -2.10 4.82
CA THR A 32 -5.92 -2.43 3.71
C THR A 32 -7.29 -1.79 3.89
N ASP A 33 -7.90 -1.89 5.08
CA ASP A 33 -9.20 -1.27 5.36
C ASP A 33 -9.16 0.26 5.18
N ILE A 34 -8.07 0.92 5.58
CA ILE A 34 -7.92 2.39 5.40
C ILE A 34 -7.77 2.75 3.93
N PHE A 35 -6.92 2.04 3.20
CA PHE A 35 -6.63 2.36 1.79
C PHE A 35 -7.74 1.92 0.82
N THR A 36 -8.65 1.07 1.26
CA THR A 36 -9.81 0.64 0.46
C THR A 36 -11.07 1.46 0.75
N GLU A 37 -11.10 2.24 1.84
CA GLU A 37 -12.24 3.09 2.21
C GLU A 37 -12.53 4.18 1.15
N ASN A 38 -11.47 4.83 0.64
CA ASN A 38 -11.58 5.83 -0.41
C ASN A 38 -10.37 5.78 -1.35
N GLN A 39 -10.63 5.42 -2.60
CA GLN A 39 -9.60 5.29 -3.63
C GLN A 39 -8.92 6.63 -3.96
N GLU A 40 -9.68 7.72 -4.08
CA GLU A 40 -9.13 9.03 -4.46
C GLU A 40 -8.18 9.55 -3.38
N ASP A 41 -8.60 9.49 -2.11
CA ASP A 41 -7.79 9.84 -0.95
C ASP A 41 -6.51 8.98 -0.87
N THR A 42 -6.63 7.68 -1.18
CA THR A 42 -5.51 6.73 -1.19
C THR A 42 -4.47 7.09 -2.25
N ILE A 43 -4.92 7.38 -3.47
CA ILE A 43 -4.03 7.77 -4.56
C ILE A 43 -3.34 9.10 -4.22
N GLU A 44 -4.07 10.08 -3.66
CA GLU A 44 -3.48 11.36 -3.24
C GLU A 44 -2.42 11.15 -2.15
N PHE A 45 -2.74 10.36 -1.12
CA PHE A 45 -1.82 10.02 -0.05
C PHE A 45 -0.54 9.36 -0.59
N LEU A 46 -0.66 8.29 -1.38
CA LEU A 46 0.47 7.54 -1.90
C LEU A 46 1.40 8.40 -2.77
N ASN A 47 0.84 9.31 -3.59
CA ASN A 47 1.65 10.21 -4.41
C ASN A 47 2.52 11.18 -3.58
N THR A 48 2.06 11.54 -2.37
CA THR A 48 2.78 12.42 -1.45
C THR A 48 3.66 11.67 -0.43
N CYS A 49 3.57 10.34 -0.42
CA CYS A 49 4.27 9.50 0.55
C CYS A 49 5.78 9.42 0.29
N SER A 50 6.55 9.17 1.36
CA SER A 50 7.99 8.90 1.28
C SER A 50 8.24 7.47 0.81
N GLU A 51 9.43 7.22 0.26
CA GLU A 51 9.87 5.89 -0.17
C GLU A 51 9.77 4.86 0.97
N GLU A 52 10.30 5.20 2.15
CA GLU A 52 10.26 4.34 3.34
C GLU A 52 8.82 3.93 3.70
N ASN A 53 7.87 4.88 3.67
CA ASN A 53 6.48 4.53 3.96
C ASN A 53 5.88 3.64 2.86
N VAL A 54 6.21 3.89 1.59
CA VAL A 54 5.73 3.07 0.48
C VAL A 54 6.26 1.64 0.58
N GLU A 55 7.52 1.44 1.01
CA GLU A 55 8.08 0.10 1.26
C GLU A 55 7.25 -0.72 2.24
N TRP A 56 6.78 -0.09 3.33
CA TRP A 56 5.95 -0.78 4.32
C TRP A 56 4.50 -0.95 3.86
N ILE A 57 3.97 -0.02 3.08
CA ILE A 57 2.60 -0.09 2.57
C ILE A 57 2.51 -1.09 1.39
N SER A 58 3.58 -1.27 0.62
CA SER A 58 3.56 -2.19 -0.52
C SER A 58 3.35 -3.65 -0.09
N GLU A 59 3.64 -3.99 1.18
CA GLU A 59 3.28 -5.30 1.77
C GLU A 59 1.79 -5.65 1.62
N VAL A 60 0.90 -4.65 1.45
CA VAL A 60 -0.56 -4.83 1.30
C VAL A 60 -1.11 -4.38 -0.05
N PHE A 61 -0.25 -4.07 -1.03
CA PHE A 61 -0.72 -3.62 -2.35
C PHE A 61 -1.55 -4.68 -3.06
N GLU A 62 -1.19 -5.97 -2.94
CA GLU A 62 -1.99 -7.06 -3.49
C GLU A 62 -3.42 -7.07 -2.90
N ASP A 63 -3.57 -6.97 -1.58
CA ASP A 63 -4.88 -6.92 -0.92
C ASP A 63 -5.71 -5.70 -1.36
N ILE A 64 -5.07 -4.52 -1.44
CA ILE A 64 -5.74 -3.28 -1.88
C ILE A 64 -6.18 -3.42 -3.34
N SER A 65 -5.33 -3.99 -4.19
CA SER A 65 -5.63 -4.24 -5.61
C SER A 65 -6.81 -5.19 -5.77
N GLU A 66 -6.87 -6.27 -4.99
CA GLU A 66 -7.96 -7.23 -5.02
C GLU A 66 -9.31 -6.60 -4.62
N ILE A 67 -9.30 -5.64 -3.69
CA ILE A 67 -10.52 -4.98 -3.23
C ILE A 67 -10.93 -3.83 -4.16
N LEU A 68 -9.99 -2.96 -4.56
CA LEU A 68 -10.30 -1.79 -5.38
C LEU A 68 -10.52 -2.13 -6.86
N GLN A 69 -9.84 -3.16 -7.39
CA GLN A 69 -9.87 -3.56 -8.80
C GLN A 69 -9.86 -2.37 -9.76
N SER A 70 -8.96 -1.41 -9.51
CA SER A 70 -8.99 -0.09 -10.13
C SER A 70 -7.78 0.20 -11.00
N SER A 71 -8.05 0.57 -12.26
CA SER A 71 -7.01 1.01 -13.20
C SER A 71 -6.30 2.29 -12.76
N GLN A 72 -6.97 3.14 -11.99
CA GLN A 72 -6.36 4.33 -11.40
C GLN A 72 -5.35 3.95 -10.32
N PHE A 73 -5.65 2.93 -9.52
CA PHE A 73 -4.72 2.42 -8.51
C PHE A 73 -3.51 1.76 -9.17
N ILE A 74 -3.69 0.94 -10.21
CA ILE A 74 -2.58 0.40 -11.02
C ILE A 74 -1.67 1.53 -11.51
N SER A 75 -2.26 2.58 -12.09
CA SER A 75 -1.50 3.74 -12.58
C SER A 75 -0.75 4.46 -11.46
N CYS A 76 -1.25 4.39 -10.22
CA CYS A 76 -0.56 4.93 -9.05
C CYS A 76 0.65 4.07 -8.68
N ILE A 77 0.51 2.74 -8.61
CA ILE A 77 1.63 1.82 -8.34
C ILE A 77 2.71 1.94 -9.43
N GLU A 78 2.32 2.03 -10.71
CA GLU A 78 3.27 2.25 -11.82
C GLU A 78 4.10 3.54 -11.64
N LYS A 79 3.46 4.64 -11.23
CA LYS A 79 4.17 5.90 -10.93
C LYS A 79 5.09 5.77 -9.72
N LEU A 80 4.67 5.03 -8.69
CA LEU A 80 5.50 4.78 -7.52
C LEU A 80 6.73 3.95 -7.89
N ASN A 81 6.57 2.93 -8.73
CA ASN A 81 7.67 2.10 -9.21
C ASN A 81 8.68 2.90 -10.05
N ASP A 82 8.19 3.82 -10.89
CA ASP A 82 9.05 4.74 -11.64
C ASP A 82 9.81 5.71 -10.74
N LYS A 83 9.18 6.18 -9.66
CA LYS A 83 9.73 7.13 -8.68
C LYS A 83 10.73 6.46 -7.72
N PHE A 84 10.43 5.24 -7.29
CA PHE A 84 11.13 4.47 -6.27
C PHE A 84 11.55 3.11 -6.83
N LYS A 85 12.46 3.13 -7.81
CA LYS A 85 12.88 1.93 -8.55
C LYS A 85 13.49 0.84 -7.69
N ASP A 86 14.00 1.21 -6.51
CA ASP A 86 14.62 0.28 -5.58
C ASP A 86 13.58 -0.62 -4.88
N LEU A 87 12.30 -0.21 -4.82
CA LEU A 87 11.21 -1.00 -4.23
C LEU A 87 10.76 -2.17 -5.11
N ASN A 88 11.04 -2.14 -6.41
CA ASN A 88 10.70 -3.19 -7.37
C ASN A 88 9.24 -3.69 -7.27
N LEU A 89 8.28 -2.81 -7.57
CA LEU A 89 6.84 -3.06 -7.48
C LEU A 89 6.27 -3.77 -8.73
N ASP A 90 7.12 -4.36 -9.57
CA ASP A 90 6.71 -4.99 -10.83
C ASP A 90 5.72 -6.14 -10.60
N GLN A 91 5.91 -6.89 -9.50
CA GLN A 91 5.01 -7.97 -9.12
C GLN A 91 3.65 -7.45 -8.64
N ASP A 92 3.62 -6.37 -7.85
CA ASP A 92 2.38 -5.72 -7.42
C ASP A 92 1.59 -5.16 -8.61
N ILE A 93 2.27 -4.50 -9.55
CA ILE A 93 1.65 -3.98 -10.79
C ILE A 93 1.04 -5.12 -11.59
N ARG A 94 1.77 -6.24 -11.71
CA ARG A 94 1.29 -7.42 -12.43
C ARG A 94 0.05 -8.00 -11.75
N TYR A 95 0.10 -8.23 -10.44
CA TYR A 95 -1.04 -8.74 -9.69
C TYR A 95 -2.25 -7.82 -9.81
N ALA A 96 -2.03 -6.51 -9.66
CA ALA A 96 -3.07 -5.50 -9.79
C ALA A 96 -3.76 -5.52 -11.16
N LYS A 97 -3.03 -5.82 -12.24
CA LYS A 97 -3.59 -6.02 -13.58
C LYS A 97 -4.38 -7.34 -13.68
N GLU A 98 -3.84 -8.43 -13.12
CA GLU A 98 -4.48 -9.75 -13.15
C GLU A 98 -5.83 -9.76 -12.42
N VAL A 99 -5.98 -9.03 -11.31
CA VAL A 99 -7.25 -8.99 -10.55
C VAL A 99 -8.37 -8.16 -11.21
N ILE A 100 -8.07 -7.37 -12.25
CA ILE A 100 -9.08 -6.61 -13.02
C ILE A 100 -9.57 -7.39 -14.25
N GLU A 101 -8.78 -8.36 -14.73
CA GLU A 101 -9.06 -9.15 -15.95
C GLU A 101 -10.14 -10.23 -15.72
#